data_AF-A0A1Q9MY30-F1
#
_entry.id   AF-A0A1Q9MY30-F1
#
_cell.length_a   1.000
_cell.length_b   1.000
_cell.length_c   1.000
_cell.angle_alpha   90.00
_cell.angle_beta   90.00
_cell.angle_gamma   90.00
#
_symmetry.space_group_name_H-M   'P 1'
#
loop_
_entity.id
_entity.type
_entity.pdbx_description
1 polymer ?
#
loop_
_entity_poly.entity_id
_entity_poly.type
_entity_poly.pdbx_seq_one_letter_code
_entity_poly.pdbx_strand_id
1 'polypeptide(L)'
;MLTLFILFFLTRLKTQCIYQPKLKKLLINQKLNVYLNPMQLSRRAGGSKMPRWFRRKIKDISEDMMKAGPYVPPPTRPNQVQTATVPPEMEPLFSKAEEYVAKFFDDMHWDPTKGTITISGNRYMLLSCESFRDITRSLASELDIPEEKANNLYYRLARLVGQSDARRFHYTMNVQDPIGKLSAGPIHFAYTGNAFVSLLPSNPTPDENYVLMYDHPQSFEADVWIRKYGTTNQFPVCYWNCGYSAGWCTESFGIALDAKEIRCRVKGDKTCRFVMAPKEKLDEKIADAYKKGF
;
A
#
# COMPACT_ATOMS: atom_id res chain seq x y z
N MET A 1 13.38 51.25 10.18
CA MET A 1 13.40 50.29 9.06
C MET A 1 13.17 48.84 9.47
N LEU A 2 13.44 48.41 10.72
CA LEU A 2 13.20 47.02 11.16
C LEU A 2 11.72 46.69 11.45
N THR A 3 10.88 47.70 11.71
CA THR A 3 9.46 47.51 12.09
C THR A 3 8.53 47.24 10.91
N LEU A 4 8.89 47.68 9.69
CA LEU A 4 8.10 47.42 8.48
C LEU A 4 8.32 46.00 7.91
N PHE A 5 9.48 45.38 8.16
CA PHE A 5 9.77 44.02 7.70
C PHE A 5 8.96 42.96 8.47
N ILE A 6 8.68 43.20 9.75
CA ILE A 6 7.88 42.28 10.60
C ILE A 6 6.40 42.33 10.22
N LEU A 7 5.87 43.51 9.85
CA LEU A 7 4.48 43.62 9.37
C LEU A 7 4.26 42.96 8.00
N PHE A 8 5.27 42.96 7.12
CA PHE A 8 5.17 42.32 5.79
C PHE A 8 5.25 40.78 5.88
N PHE A 9 5.98 40.24 6.87
CA PHE A 9 6.02 38.80 7.14
C PHE A 9 4.76 38.28 7.85
N LEU A 10 4.18 39.06 8.79
CA LEU A 10 2.96 38.67 9.50
C LEU A 10 1.68 38.78 8.65
N THR A 11 1.70 39.56 7.58
CA THR A 11 0.57 39.65 6.64
C THR A 11 0.61 38.58 5.54
N ARG A 12 1.78 37.99 5.23
CA ARG A 12 1.89 36.85 4.30
C ARG A 12 1.67 35.47 4.91
N LEU A 13 1.70 35.33 6.23
CA LEU A 13 1.44 34.06 6.92
C LEU A 13 -0.06 33.79 7.22
N LYS A 14 -0.96 34.70 6.84
CA LYS A 14 -2.42 34.55 7.04
C LYS A 14 -3.16 33.90 5.87
N THR A 15 -2.48 33.39 4.85
CA THR A 15 -3.11 32.83 3.64
C THR A 15 -2.72 31.41 3.23
N GLN A 16 -2.12 30.60 4.12
CA GLN A 16 -1.91 29.16 3.84
C GLN A 16 -2.17 28.24 5.05
N CYS A 17 -3.26 28.46 5.76
CA CYS A 17 -3.86 27.41 6.57
C CYS A 17 -5.35 27.44 6.28
N ILE A 18 -5.85 26.43 5.56
CA ILE A 18 -7.27 26.26 5.25
C ILE A 18 -7.99 26.04 6.58
N TYR A 19 -8.51 27.12 7.15
CA TYR A 19 -9.43 27.09 8.28
C TYR A 19 -10.57 28.06 7.97
N GLN A 20 -11.58 27.55 7.25
CA GLN A 20 -12.81 28.29 6.96
C GLN A 20 -13.76 28.19 8.16
N PRO A 21 -14.28 29.31 8.69
CA PRO A 21 -15.10 29.35 9.89
C PRO A 21 -16.57 29.04 9.56
N LYS A 22 -16.97 27.77 9.64
CA LYS A 22 -18.39 27.36 9.74
C LYS A 22 -18.67 26.41 10.91
N LEU A 23 -17.88 26.51 11.98
CA LEU A 23 -18.06 25.74 13.22
C LEU A 23 -18.91 26.48 14.28
N LYS A 24 -20.08 26.98 13.90
CA LYS A 24 -21.11 27.46 14.83
C LYS A 24 -22.51 27.11 14.32
N LYS A 25 -22.81 25.82 14.15
CA LYS A 25 -24.20 25.27 14.18
C LYS A 25 -24.33 23.73 14.07
N LEU A 26 -23.30 22.96 14.44
CA LEU A 26 -23.36 21.48 14.39
C LEU A 26 -22.83 20.81 15.67
N LEU A 27 -23.07 21.43 16.82
CA LEU A 27 -22.77 20.86 18.15
C LEU A 27 -24.02 20.55 18.98
N ILE A 28 -25.18 20.40 18.34
CA ILE A 28 -26.41 20.00 19.03
C ILE A 28 -27.07 18.91 18.19
N ASN A 29 -27.21 17.72 18.78
CA ASN A 29 -27.87 16.50 18.30
C ASN A 29 -27.09 15.54 17.40
N GLN A 30 -26.07 14.86 17.95
CA GLN A 30 -25.87 13.44 17.67
C GLN A 30 -25.47 12.70 18.96
N LYS A 31 -26.44 11.99 19.57
CA LYS A 31 -26.16 10.91 20.52
C LYS A 31 -25.59 9.73 19.74
N LEU A 32 -24.27 9.63 19.65
CA LEU A 32 -23.58 8.41 19.23
C LEU A 32 -23.25 7.57 20.47
N ASN A 33 -24.21 6.72 20.84
CA ASN A 33 -23.94 5.60 21.75
C ASN A 33 -23.34 4.46 20.92
N VAL A 34 -22.02 4.35 20.91
CA VAL A 34 -21.31 3.15 20.45
C VAL A 34 -20.29 2.76 21.50
N TYR A 35 -20.77 2.18 22.60
CA TYR A 35 -19.94 1.34 23.45
C TYR A 35 -19.86 -0.04 22.80
N LEU A 36 -18.81 -0.29 22.00
CA LEU A 36 -18.43 -1.65 21.62
C LEU A 36 -17.41 -2.16 22.62
N ASN A 37 -17.89 -2.99 23.55
CA ASN A 37 -17.08 -3.75 24.49
C ASN A 37 -16.22 -4.78 23.71
N PRO A 38 -14.88 -4.72 23.74
CA PRO A 38 -14.01 -5.61 22.97
C PRO A 38 -14.09 -7.09 23.36
N MET A 39 -14.78 -7.44 24.45
CA MET A 39 -14.76 -8.79 25.03
C MET A 39 -15.76 -9.81 24.44
N GLN A 40 -16.59 -9.45 23.45
CA GLN A 40 -17.65 -10.35 22.97
C GLN A 40 -17.43 -11.05 21.62
N LEU A 41 -16.29 -10.84 20.94
CA LEU A 41 -16.04 -11.45 19.62
C LEU A 41 -15.18 -12.72 19.61
N SER A 42 -14.80 -13.29 20.76
CA SER A 42 -13.91 -14.48 20.78
C SER A 42 -14.61 -15.83 21.00
N ARG A 43 -15.95 -15.91 20.91
CA ARG A 43 -16.68 -17.17 21.17
C ARG A 43 -17.52 -17.58 19.96
N ARG A 44 -16.86 -17.97 18.86
CA ARG A 44 -17.37 -18.90 17.82
C ARG A 44 -16.39 -18.99 16.65
N ALA A 45 -15.31 -19.75 16.83
CA ALA A 45 -14.60 -20.46 15.77
C ALA A 45 -13.62 -21.43 16.44
N GLY A 46 -13.79 -22.72 16.16
CA GLY A 46 -12.96 -23.78 16.73
C GLY A 46 -11.50 -23.64 16.34
N GLY A 47 -10.62 -23.87 17.33
CA GLY A 47 -9.28 -24.40 17.20
C GLY A 47 -8.48 -24.10 15.93
N SER A 48 -8.05 -22.85 15.72
CA SER A 48 -6.77 -22.58 15.08
C SER A 48 -5.94 -21.69 16.01
N LYS A 49 -4.78 -22.19 16.45
CA LYS A 49 -3.85 -21.40 17.26
C LYS A 49 -3.31 -20.29 16.37
N MET A 50 -3.80 -19.06 16.53
CA MET A 50 -3.19 -17.87 15.92
C MET A 50 -1.68 -17.86 16.18
N PRO A 51 -0.83 -17.55 15.18
CA PRO A 51 0.60 -17.65 15.35
C PRO A 51 1.12 -16.61 16.36
N ARG A 52 2.21 -16.96 17.03
CA ARG A 52 2.69 -16.42 18.33
C ARG A 52 3.14 -14.94 18.32
N TRP A 53 3.16 -14.28 17.16
CA TRP A 53 3.77 -12.96 16.92
C TRP A 53 2.93 -11.79 17.43
N PHE A 54 1.60 -11.96 17.59
CA PHE A 54 0.69 -10.88 18.02
C PHE A 54 0.32 -10.87 19.51
N ARG A 55 0.80 -11.84 20.32
CA ARG A 55 0.54 -11.90 21.77
C ARG A 55 1.79 -11.52 22.56
N ARG A 56 2.15 -10.24 22.64
CA ARG A 56 3.09 -9.76 23.66
C ARG A 56 2.34 -8.90 24.66
N LYS A 57 2.33 -9.30 25.94
CA LYS A 57 1.78 -8.45 27.00
C LYS A 57 2.80 -7.34 27.25
N ILE A 58 2.34 -6.13 27.60
CA ILE A 58 3.21 -4.95 27.84
C ILE A 58 4.36 -5.26 28.80
N LYS A 59 4.12 -6.10 29.81
CA LYS A 59 5.13 -6.55 30.79
C LYS A 59 6.27 -7.40 30.21
N ASP A 60 6.13 -7.89 28.97
CA ASP A 60 7.09 -8.76 28.30
C ASP A 60 7.94 -7.99 27.25
N ILE A 61 7.83 -6.64 27.20
CA ILE A 61 8.50 -5.79 26.22
C ILE A 61 9.57 -4.95 26.95
N SER A 62 10.85 -5.25 26.71
CA SER A 62 11.95 -4.42 27.23
C SER A 62 12.04 -3.08 26.50
N GLU A 63 12.71 -2.10 27.09
CA GLU A 63 12.96 -0.80 26.43
C GLU A 63 13.72 -0.96 25.11
N ASP A 64 14.68 -1.90 25.07
CA ASP A 64 15.41 -2.27 23.84
C ASP A 64 14.48 -2.89 22.78
N MET A 65 13.49 -3.67 23.20
CA MET A 65 12.49 -4.24 22.29
C MET A 65 11.49 -3.19 21.79
N MET A 66 11.19 -2.16 22.58
CA MET A 66 10.40 -1.03 22.07
C MET A 66 11.18 -0.28 21.00
N LYS A 67 12.48 -0.06 21.22
CA LYS A 67 13.41 0.60 20.27
C LYS A 67 13.61 -0.20 18.97
N ALA A 68 13.59 -1.52 19.04
CA ALA A 68 13.84 -2.42 17.90
C ALA A 68 12.65 -2.63 16.94
N GLY A 69 11.46 -2.08 17.23
CA GLY A 69 10.30 -2.27 16.35
C GLY A 69 9.67 -3.69 16.42
N PRO A 70 8.58 -3.94 15.67
CA PRO A 70 8.09 -5.30 15.44
C PRO A 70 9.17 -6.12 14.74
N TYR A 71 9.45 -7.32 15.26
CA TYR A 71 10.38 -8.25 14.64
C TYR A 71 9.91 -8.61 13.23
N VAL A 72 10.73 -8.29 12.23
CA VAL A 72 10.54 -8.71 10.85
C VAL A 72 11.30 -10.03 10.68
N PRO A 73 10.61 -11.18 10.61
CA PRO A 73 11.31 -12.45 10.50
C PRO A 73 12.10 -12.50 9.19
N PRO A 74 13.38 -12.90 9.22
CA PRO A 74 14.10 -13.18 8.00
C PRO A 74 13.40 -14.33 7.25
N PRO A 75 13.65 -14.48 5.94
CA PRO A 75 13.13 -15.59 5.17
C PRO A 75 13.47 -16.91 5.88
N THR A 76 12.45 -17.67 6.30
CA THR A 76 12.65 -18.88 7.11
C THR A 76 13.01 -20.11 6.29
N ARG A 77 12.82 -20.03 4.97
CA ARG A 77 13.07 -21.13 4.02
C ARG A 77 14.07 -20.67 2.96
N PRO A 78 15.32 -21.13 3.03
CA PRO A 78 16.33 -20.81 2.02
C PRO A 78 15.86 -21.26 0.63
N ASN A 79 16.10 -20.44 -0.39
CA ASN A 79 15.77 -20.73 -1.80
C ASN A 79 14.27 -20.95 -2.08
N GLN A 80 13.37 -20.45 -1.22
CA GLN A 80 11.93 -20.49 -1.42
C GLN A 80 11.31 -19.13 -1.11
N VAL A 81 10.49 -18.62 -2.03
CA VAL A 81 9.76 -17.36 -1.86
C VAL A 81 8.59 -17.59 -0.88
N GLN A 82 8.50 -16.74 0.14
CA GLN A 82 7.51 -16.85 1.22
C GLN A 82 6.49 -15.71 1.22
N THR A 83 6.84 -14.58 0.62
CA THR A 83 6.07 -13.32 0.67
C THR A 83 5.43 -12.94 -0.66
N ALA A 84 5.60 -13.78 -1.67
CA ALA A 84 4.90 -13.74 -2.94
C ALA A 84 4.73 -15.16 -3.49
N THR A 85 3.86 -15.32 -4.50
CA THR A 85 3.83 -16.51 -5.36
C THR A 85 4.31 -16.09 -6.74
N VAL A 86 5.27 -16.81 -7.30
CA VAL A 86 5.85 -16.47 -8.60
C VAL A 86 5.96 -17.70 -9.50
N PRO A 87 6.04 -17.51 -10.83
CA PRO A 87 6.38 -18.61 -11.74
C PRO A 87 7.74 -19.25 -11.37
N PRO A 88 7.90 -20.58 -11.52
CA PRO A 88 9.12 -21.30 -11.12
C PRO A 88 10.41 -20.72 -11.69
N GLU A 89 10.37 -20.16 -12.90
CA GLU A 89 11.49 -19.52 -13.57
C GLU A 89 11.97 -18.23 -12.89
N MET A 90 11.10 -17.57 -12.10
CA MET A 90 11.43 -16.35 -11.36
C MET A 90 11.81 -16.62 -9.90
N GLU A 91 11.57 -17.84 -9.38
CA GLU A 91 11.79 -18.21 -7.97
C GLU A 91 13.21 -17.86 -7.48
N PRO A 92 14.31 -18.14 -8.22
CA PRO A 92 15.66 -17.80 -7.74
C PRO A 92 15.89 -16.29 -7.57
N LEU A 93 15.30 -15.48 -8.46
CA LEU A 93 15.42 -14.02 -8.43
C LEU A 93 14.64 -13.44 -7.25
N PHE A 94 13.42 -13.94 -7.01
CA PHE A 94 12.59 -13.51 -5.89
C PHE A 94 13.13 -13.99 -4.55
N SER A 95 13.69 -15.20 -4.47
CA SER A 95 14.29 -15.68 -3.23
C SER A 95 15.49 -14.82 -2.84
N LYS A 96 16.35 -14.43 -3.80
CA LYS A 96 17.42 -13.46 -3.56
C LYS A 96 16.87 -12.09 -3.16
N ALA A 97 15.74 -11.70 -3.74
CA ALA A 97 15.06 -10.45 -3.39
C ALA A 97 14.54 -10.42 -1.95
N GLU A 98 14.11 -11.55 -1.41
CA GLU A 98 13.67 -11.62 -0.02
C GLU A 98 14.80 -11.29 0.96
N GLU A 99 16.04 -11.68 0.64
CA GLU A 99 17.20 -11.41 1.50
C GLU A 99 17.48 -9.91 1.63
N TYR A 100 17.56 -9.20 0.50
CA TYR A 100 17.89 -7.77 0.53
C TYR A 100 16.68 -6.92 0.93
N VAL A 101 15.44 -7.35 0.69
CA VAL A 101 14.26 -6.67 1.27
C VAL A 101 14.24 -6.88 2.79
N ALA A 102 14.48 -8.10 3.29
CA ALA A 102 14.59 -8.33 4.72
C ALA A 102 15.66 -7.43 5.36
N LYS A 103 16.84 -7.34 4.73
CA LYS A 103 17.92 -6.45 5.16
C LYS A 103 17.53 -4.96 5.17
N PHE A 104 16.73 -4.51 4.21
CA PHE A 104 16.23 -3.13 4.19
C PHE A 104 15.35 -2.82 5.42
N PHE A 105 14.55 -3.80 5.85
CA PHE A 105 13.67 -3.67 7.01
C PHE A 105 14.33 -4.04 8.36
N ASP A 106 15.52 -4.65 8.33
CA ASP A 106 16.29 -5.02 9.54
C ASP A 106 16.76 -3.77 10.32
N ASP A 107 17.00 -2.65 9.63
CA ASP A 107 17.30 -1.34 10.22
C ASP A 107 16.04 -0.56 10.65
N MET A 108 14.99 -1.27 11.07
CA MET A 108 13.78 -0.63 11.60
C MET A 108 14.03 -0.15 13.03
N HIS A 109 13.91 1.16 13.25
CA HIS A 109 13.95 1.77 14.57
C HIS A 109 12.61 2.40 14.92
N TRP A 110 12.03 1.99 16.04
CA TRP A 110 10.77 2.54 16.55
C TRP A 110 11.01 3.21 17.90
N ASP A 111 10.89 4.53 17.96
CA ASP A 111 11.04 5.30 19.20
C ASP A 111 9.72 6.05 19.47
N PRO A 112 8.77 5.43 20.22
CA PRO A 112 7.53 6.08 20.62
C PRO A 112 7.74 7.34 21.46
N THR A 113 8.84 7.46 22.21
CA THR A 113 9.12 8.63 23.05
C THR A 113 9.42 9.88 22.22
N LYS A 114 9.95 9.68 21.00
CA LYS A 114 10.12 10.73 19.99
C LYS A 114 9.04 10.70 18.90
N GLY A 115 8.11 9.75 18.99
CA GLY A 115 7.08 9.50 17.99
C GLY A 115 7.62 9.00 16.64
N THR A 116 8.85 8.48 16.59
CA THR A 116 9.53 8.15 15.33
C THR A 116 9.54 6.67 14.98
N ILE A 117 9.42 6.38 13.69
CA ILE A 117 9.66 5.09 13.05
C ILE A 117 10.57 5.39 11.87
N THR A 118 11.73 4.77 11.83
CA THR A 118 12.63 4.83 10.69
C THR A 118 12.95 3.43 10.16
N ILE A 119 13.16 3.31 8.86
CA ILE A 119 13.58 2.07 8.20
C ILE A 119 14.63 2.45 7.17
N SER A 120 15.84 1.88 7.27
CA SER A 120 16.96 2.23 6.39
C SER A 120 17.18 3.74 6.28
N GLY A 121 17.23 4.43 7.44
CA GLY A 121 17.40 5.89 7.53
C GLY A 121 16.20 6.76 7.10
N ASN A 122 15.05 6.16 6.76
CA ASN A 122 13.90 6.91 6.25
C ASN A 122 12.73 6.94 7.21
N ARG A 123 12.00 8.06 7.28
CA ARG A 123 10.85 8.21 8.18
C ARG A 123 9.61 7.49 7.64
N TYR A 124 9.02 6.63 8.47
CA TYR A 124 7.77 5.93 8.20
C TYR A 124 6.68 6.34 9.20
N MET A 125 5.43 6.06 8.83
CA MET A 125 4.26 6.26 9.69
C MET A 125 3.36 5.02 9.62
N LEU A 126 2.84 4.60 10.75
CA LEU A 126 1.82 3.55 10.82
C LEU A 126 0.44 4.21 10.74
N LEU A 127 -0.32 3.85 9.72
CA LEU A 127 -1.70 4.28 9.52
C LEU A 127 -2.60 3.06 9.43
N SER A 128 -3.81 3.16 9.97
CA SER A 128 -4.81 2.10 9.81
C SER A 128 -5.38 2.11 8.39
N CYS A 129 -5.43 0.94 7.76
CA CYS A 129 -6.03 0.75 6.43
C CYS A 129 -7.51 1.21 6.36
N GLU A 130 -8.24 1.16 7.47
CA GLU A 130 -9.62 1.67 7.57
C GLU A 130 -9.71 3.17 7.22
N SER A 131 -8.65 3.93 7.51
CA SER A 131 -8.60 5.38 7.23
C SER A 131 -8.49 5.69 5.74
N PHE A 132 -7.94 4.77 4.93
CA PHE A 132 -7.68 4.99 3.51
C PHE A 132 -8.94 4.90 2.65
N ARG A 133 -9.90 4.04 3.01
CA ARG A 133 -11.14 3.87 2.22
C ARG A 133 -11.92 5.18 2.12
N ASP A 134 -12.11 5.88 3.23
CA ASP A 134 -12.99 7.04 3.23
C ASP A 134 -12.34 8.27 2.53
N ILE A 135 -11.04 8.22 2.21
CA ILE A 135 -10.31 9.32 1.53
C ILE A 135 -10.95 9.66 0.19
N THR A 136 -11.27 8.69 -0.67
CA THR A 136 -11.79 9.01 -2.01
C THR A 136 -13.17 9.66 -1.96
N ARG A 137 -14.05 9.18 -1.07
CA ARG A 137 -15.37 9.78 -0.84
C ARG A 137 -15.25 11.18 -0.23
N SER A 138 -14.36 11.36 0.75
CA SER A 138 -14.09 12.68 1.32
C SER A 138 -13.53 13.64 0.28
N LEU A 139 -12.56 13.23 -0.54
CA LEU A 139 -12.01 14.04 -1.63
C LEU A 139 -13.09 14.41 -2.66
N ALA A 140 -13.93 13.45 -3.06
CA ALA A 140 -15.04 13.70 -3.97
C ALA A 140 -15.98 14.78 -3.43
N SER A 141 -16.38 14.66 -2.16
CA SER A 141 -17.28 15.60 -1.51
C SER A 141 -16.67 16.98 -1.28
N GLU A 142 -15.42 17.05 -0.81
CA GLU A 142 -14.78 18.33 -0.44
C GLU A 142 -14.37 19.15 -1.68
N LEU A 143 -14.06 18.48 -2.79
CA LEU A 143 -13.69 19.14 -4.04
C LEU A 143 -14.86 19.30 -5.02
N ASP A 144 -16.05 18.81 -4.66
CA ASP A 144 -17.23 18.74 -5.53
C ASP A 144 -16.92 18.09 -6.90
N ILE A 145 -16.25 16.93 -6.86
CA ILE A 145 -15.89 16.14 -8.04
C ILE A 145 -16.53 14.76 -8.01
N PRO A 146 -16.79 14.14 -9.18
CA PRO A 146 -17.22 12.74 -9.24
C PRO A 146 -16.24 11.80 -8.53
N GLU A 147 -16.74 10.75 -7.89
CA GLU A 147 -15.91 9.75 -7.17
C GLU A 147 -14.86 9.11 -8.09
N GLU A 148 -15.15 8.94 -9.38
CA GLU A 148 -14.18 8.48 -10.38
C GLU A 148 -12.94 9.40 -10.47
N LYS A 149 -13.14 10.73 -10.46
CA LYS A 149 -12.01 11.67 -10.45
C LYS A 149 -11.23 11.60 -9.15
N ALA A 150 -11.90 11.43 -8.01
CA ALA A 150 -11.25 11.24 -6.72
C ALA A 150 -10.43 9.93 -6.68
N ASN A 151 -10.96 8.84 -7.25
CA ASN A 151 -10.25 7.57 -7.39
C ASN A 151 -9.00 7.71 -8.27
N ASN A 152 -9.09 8.48 -9.36
CA ASN A 152 -7.94 8.78 -10.21
C ASN A 152 -6.86 9.62 -9.49
N LEU A 153 -7.25 10.57 -8.63
CA LEU A 153 -6.30 11.30 -7.79
C LEU A 153 -5.63 10.37 -6.76
N TYR A 154 -6.40 9.48 -6.15
CA TYR A 154 -5.91 8.49 -5.20
C TYR A 154 -4.94 7.49 -5.84
N TYR A 155 -5.24 6.99 -7.04
CA TYR A 155 -4.31 6.21 -7.86
C TYR A 155 -3.00 6.97 -8.12
N ARG A 156 -3.08 8.24 -8.54
CA ARG A 156 -1.89 9.06 -8.81
C ARG A 156 -1.04 9.28 -7.56
N LEU A 157 -1.68 9.51 -6.41
CA LEU A 157 -0.98 9.61 -5.13
C LEU A 157 -0.23 8.31 -4.82
N ALA A 158 -0.91 7.16 -4.92
CA ALA A 158 -0.28 5.86 -4.68
C ALA A 158 0.88 5.60 -5.64
N ARG A 159 0.75 6.01 -6.91
CA ARG A 159 1.83 5.92 -7.91
C ARG A 159 3.06 6.73 -7.50
N LEU A 160 2.88 7.97 -7.05
CA LEU A 160 3.98 8.80 -6.57
C LEU A 160 4.68 8.16 -5.36
N VAL A 161 3.91 7.58 -4.44
CA VAL A 161 4.46 6.84 -3.30
C VAL A 161 5.26 5.63 -3.78
N GLY A 162 4.70 4.80 -4.65
CA GLY A 162 5.39 3.63 -5.20
C GLY A 162 6.67 3.98 -5.95
N GLN A 163 6.69 5.07 -6.72
CA GLN A 163 7.91 5.58 -7.37
C GLN A 163 8.96 6.01 -6.34
N SER A 164 8.54 6.81 -5.35
CA SER A 164 9.46 7.28 -4.31
C SER A 164 10.07 6.13 -3.50
N ASP A 165 9.26 5.13 -3.15
CA ASP A 165 9.70 3.95 -2.40
C ASP A 165 10.64 3.09 -3.22
N ALA A 166 10.31 2.80 -4.48
CA ALA A 166 11.15 2.04 -5.39
C ALA A 166 12.51 2.71 -5.59
N ARG A 167 12.53 4.00 -5.94
CA ARG A 167 13.78 4.76 -6.16
C ARG A 167 14.71 4.68 -4.96
N ARG A 168 14.16 4.92 -3.77
CA ARG A 168 14.90 4.85 -2.50
C ARG A 168 15.41 3.46 -2.22
N PHE A 169 14.56 2.45 -2.39
CA PHE A 169 14.92 1.07 -2.16
C PHE A 169 16.05 0.63 -3.10
N HIS A 170 15.90 0.87 -4.41
CA HIS A 170 16.89 0.54 -5.43
C HIS A 170 18.24 1.19 -5.13
N TYR A 171 18.24 2.46 -4.72
CA TYR A 171 19.44 3.18 -4.33
C TYR A 171 20.09 2.58 -3.06
N THR A 172 19.30 2.38 -2.01
CA THR A 172 19.79 1.91 -0.70
C THR A 172 20.35 0.49 -0.78
N MET A 173 19.67 -0.39 -1.52
CA MET A 173 20.06 -1.80 -1.66
C MET A 173 20.96 -2.04 -2.88
N ASN A 174 21.30 -1.00 -3.63
CA ASN A 174 22.10 -1.05 -4.86
C ASN A 174 21.59 -2.09 -5.88
N VAL A 175 20.28 -2.16 -6.08
CA VAL A 175 19.64 -3.05 -7.07
C VAL A 175 19.54 -2.30 -8.38
N GLN A 176 20.21 -2.79 -9.43
CA GLN A 176 20.36 -2.07 -10.70
C GLN A 176 19.53 -2.66 -11.84
N ASP A 177 19.47 -3.98 -11.93
CA ASP A 177 18.80 -4.66 -13.04
C ASP A 177 17.27 -4.55 -12.93
N PRO A 178 16.54 -4.30 -14.03
CA PRO A 178 15.09 -4.08 -13.99
C PRO A 178 14.30 -5.23 -13.38
N ILE A 179 14.72 -6.47 -13.63
CA ILE A 179 14.04 -7.66 -13.10
C ILE A 179 14.28 -7.80 -11.60
N GLY A 180 15.50 -7.60 -11.11
CA GLY A 180 15.80 -7.56 -9.68
C GLY A 180 15.01 -6.46 -8.97
N LYS A 181 14.94 -5.27 -9.58
CA LYS A 181 14.09 -4.16 -9.10
C LYS A 181 12.61 -4.54 -9.06
N LEU A 182 12.09 -5.26 -10.07
CA LEU A 182 10.73 -5.81 -10.05
C LEU A 182 10.55 -6.82 -8.92
N SER A 183 11.49 -7.76 -8.77
CA SER A 183 11.41 -8.84 -7.77
C SER A 183 11.31 -8.32 -6.34
N ALA A 184 11.99 -7.21 -6.05
CA ALA A 184 11.88 -6.51 -4.77
C ALA A 184 10.48 -5.98 -4.46
N GLY A 185 9.73 -5.59 -5.50
CA GLY A 185 8.45 -4.88 -5.38
C GLY A 185 7.40 -5.68 -4.61
N PRO A 186 6.97 -6.86 -5.08
CA PRO A 186 6.01 -7.72 -4.39
C PRO A 186 6.36 -8.04 -2.94
N ILE A 187 7.65 -8.24 -2.65
CA ILE A 187 8.15 -8.57 -1.31
C ILE A 187 8.06 -7.33 -0.41
N HIS A 188 8.52 -6.18 -0.88
CA HIS A 188 8.35 -4.90 -0.18
C HIS A 188 6.86 -4.58 0.05
N PHE A 189 6.01 -4.89 -0.94
CA PHE A 189 4.56 -4.72 -0.87
C PHE A 189 3.93 -5.55 0.27
N ALA A 190 4.42 -6.77 0.47
CA ALA A 190 4.03 -7.62 1.60
C ALA A 190 4.54 -7.08 2.94
N TYR A 191 5.80 -6.64 3.02
CA TYR A 191 6.40 -6.08 4.25
C TYR A 191 5.70 -4.81 4.72
N THR A 192 5.20 -4.00 3.79
CA THR A 192 4.44 -2.77 4.08
C THR A 192 2.95 -3.02 4.33
N GLY A 193 2.49 -4.28 4.25
CA GLY A 193 1.10 -4.65 4.54
C GLY A 193 0.09 -4.22 3.47
N ASN A 194 0.54 -3.96 2.23
CA ASN A 194 -0.37 -3.58 1.15
C ASN A 194 -1.16 -4.79 0.63
N ALA A 195 -0.46 -5.85 0.22
CA ALA A 195 -1.05 -7.12 -0.18
C ALA A 195 0.00 -8.24 -0.25
N PHE A 196 -0.46 -9.48 -0.32
CA PHE A 196 0.32 -10.58 -0.88
C PHE A 196 0.14 -10.60 -2.40
N VAL A 197 1.22 -10.83 -3.15
CA VAL A 197 1.19 -10.80 -4.62
C VAL A 197 1.43 -12.19 -5.18
N SER A 198 0.62 -12.59 -6.15
CA SER A 198 0.82 -13.78 -6.96
C SER A 198 1.03 -13.37 -8.41
N LEU A 199 2.26 -13.48 -8.92
CA LEU A 199 2.56 -13.21 -10.32
C LEU A 199 2.00 -14.31 -11.22
N LEU A 200 1.43 -13.89 -12.34
CA LEU A 200 0.96 -14.77 -13.42
C LEU A 200 1.98 -14.74 -14.57
N PRO A 201 1.92 -15.68 -15.52
CA PRO A 201 2.76 -15.64 -16.71
C PRO A 201 2.69 -14.25 -17.40
N SER A 202 3.85 -13.61 -17.51
CA SER A 202 4.02 -12.20 -17.85
C SER A 202 5.26 -12.00 -18.73
N ASN A 203 5.44 -10.80 -19.28
CA ASN A 203 6.62 -10.42 -20.06
C ASN A 203 7.11 -9.01 -19.65
N PRO A 204 7.77 -8.86 -18.49
CA PRO A 204 8.25 -7.57 -18.02
C PRO A 204 9.55 -7.18 -18.73
N THR A 205 9.45 -6.51 -19.87
CA THR A 205 10.59 -5.99 -20.66
C THR A 205 10.76 -4.47 -20.47
N PRO A 206 11.97 -3.91 -20.56
CA PRO A 206 12.21 -2.47 -20.42
C PRO A 206 11.85 -1.69 -21.71
N ASP A 207 10.72 -2.05 -22.34
CA ASP A 207 10.25 -1.49 -23.60
C ASP A 207 8.73 -1.47 -23.68
N GLU A 208 8.18 -1.07 -24.83
CA GLU A 208 6.75 -0.98 -25.06
C GLU A 208 6.02 -2.34 -25.04
N ASN A 209 6.73 -3.46 -24.94
CA ASN A 209 6.14 -4.80 -24.87
C ASN A 209 5.96 -5.29 -23.43
N TYR A 210 6.27 -4.44 -22.45
CA TYR A 210 6.04 -4.71 -21.04
C TYR A 210 4.58 -5.12 -20.81
N VAL A 211 4.40 -6.29 -20.21
CA VAL A 211 3.13 -6.70 -19.62
C VAL A 211 3.40 -7.46 -18.32
N LEU A 212 2.72 -7.04 -17.26
CA LEU A 212 2.72 -7.75 -15.98
C LEU A 212 1.27 -8.05 -15.58
N MET A 213 1.01 -9.33 -15.34
CA MET A 213 -0.26 -9.83 -14.83
C MET A 213 -0.05 -10.41 -13.44
N TYR A 214 -0.89 -10.01 -12.50
CA TYR A 214 -0.70 -10.40 -11.10
C TYR A 214 -2.02 -10.35 -10.32
N ASP A 215 -2.09 -11.18 -9.29
CA ASP A 215 -3.24 -11.31 -8.39
C ASP A 215 -2.86 -10.85 -6.98
N HIS A 216 -3.78 -10.13 -6.31
CA HIS A 216 -3.71 -9.83 -4.88
C HIS A 216 -4.80 -10.61 -4.13
N PRO A 217 -4.51 -11.80 -3.59
CA PRO A 217 -5.46 -12.56 -2.78
C PRO A 217 -5.83 -11.85 -1.47
N GLN A 218 -4.97 -11.01 -0.90
CA GLN A 218 -5.21 -10.26 0.33
C GLN A 218 -4.91 -8.75 0.17
N SER A 219 -5.58 -8.08 -0.78
CA SER A 219 -5.53 -6.62 -0.89
C SER A 219 -6.18 -5.96 0.34
N PHE A 220 -5.46 -5.05 0.99
CA PHE A 220 -6.02 -4.31 2.13
C PHE A 220 -7.27 -3.52 1.75
N GLU A 221 -7.31 -2.96 0.53
CA GLU A 221 -8.44 -2.15 0.05
C GLU A 221 -9.70 -3.02 -0.07
N ALA A 222 -9.55 -4.21 -0.63
CA ALA A 222 -10.64 -5.17 -0.73
C ALA A 222 -11.08 -5.69 0.64
N ASP A 223 -10.13 -5.99 1.54
CA ASP A 223 -10.44 -6.48 2.89
C ASP A 223 -11.23 -5.46 3.72
N VAL A 224 -10.78 -4.19 3.73
CA VAL A 224 -11.49 -3.10 4.40
C VAL A 224 -12.88 -2.90 3.80
N TRP A 225 -13.00 -2.93 2.47
CA TRP A 225 -14.29 -2.76 1.80
C TRP A 225 -15.27 -3.88 2.16
N ILE A 226 -14.85 -5.14 2.02
CA ILE A 226 -15.71 -6.31 2.29
C ILE A 226 -16.15 -6.30 3.75
N ARG A 227 -15.25 -5.98 4.68
CA ARG A 227 -15.58 -5.90 6.10
C ARG A 227 -16.67 -4.87 6.40
N LYS A 228 -16.63 -3.71 5.73
CA LYS A 228 -17.52 -2.56 6.02
C LYS A 228 -18.82 -2.59 5.21
N TYR A 229 -18.79 -3.09 3.98
CA TYR A 229 -19.88 -2.97 3.00
C TYR A 229 -20.28 -4.30 2.33
N GLY A 230 -19.55 -5.39 2.59
CA GLY A 230 -19.73 -6.66 1.90
C GLY A 230 -19.25 -6.65 0.45
N THR A 231 -19.59 -7.71 -0.29
CA THR A 231 -19.28 -7.89 -1.71
C THR A 231 -20.44 -7.36 -2.57
N THR A 232 -20.58 -6.04 -2.63
CA THR A 232 -21.76 -5.38 -3.22
C THR A 232 -21.42 -4.46 -4.39
N ASN A 233 -20.13 -4.27 -4.69
CA ASN A 233 -19.73 -3.29 -5.69
C ASN A 233 -19.67 -3.90 -7.09
N GLN A 234 -20.05 -3.12 -8.10
CA GLN A 234 -20.03 -3.55 -9.50
C GLN A 234 -18.65 -3.32 -10.16
N PHE A 235 -17.83 -2.46 -9.57
CA PHE A 235 -16.53 -2.07 -10.10
C PHE A 235 -15.37 -2.41 -9.14
N PRO A 236 -14.16 -2.60 -9.67
CA PRO A 236 -12.95 -2.80 -8.86
C PRO A 236 -12.64 -1.57 -8.00
N VAL A 237 -11.98 -1.77 -6.85
CA VAL A 237 -11.77 -0.70 -5.85
C VAL A 237 -10.32 -0.55 -5.38
N CYS A 238 -9.40 -1.40 -5.83
CA CYS A 238 -8.02 -1.42 -5.34
C CYS A 238 -7.15 -0.41 -6.10
N TYR A 239 -7.53 0.87 -6.04
CA TYR A 239 -6.87 1.96 -6.76
C TYR A 239 -5.47 2.26 -6.21
N TRP A 240 -5.27 2.15 -4.89
CA TRP A 240 -3.95 2.32 -4.30
C TRP A 240 -3.00 1.23 -4.74
N ASN A 241 -3.46 -0.02 -4.73
CA ASN A 241 -2.66 -1.17 -5.15
C ASN A 241 -2.29 -1.07 -6.63
N CYS A 242 -3.22 -0.65 -7.49
CA CYS A 242 -2.91 -0.35 -8.90
C CYS A 242 -1.81 0.73 -9.00
N GLY A 243 -2.02 1.87 -8.33
CA GLY A 243 -1.14 3.03 -8.44
C GLY A 243 0.25 2.75 -7.92
N TYR A 244 0.36 2.24 -6.69
CA TYR A 244 1.63 1.91 -6.06
C TYR A 244 2.44 0.94 -6.93
N SER A 245 1.83 -0.16 -7.38
CA SER A 245 2.52 -1.16 -8.22
C SER A 245 3.00 -0.56 -9.55
N ALA A 246 2.16 0.26 -10.20
CA ALA A 246 2.54 0.95 -11.44
C ALA A 246 3.70 1.93 -11.21
N GLY A 247 3.69 2.64 -10.07
CA GLY A 247 4.75 3.55 -9.67
C GLY A 247 6.07 2.82 -9.45
N TRP A 248 6.04 1.72 -8.69
CA TRP A 248 7.22 0.90 -8.44
C TRP A 248 7.85 0.43 -9.76
N CYS A 249 7.04 -0.21 -10.62
CA CYS A 249 7.53 -0.75 -11.88
C CYS A 249 8.00 0.35 -12.85
N THR A 250 7.38 1.53 -12.83
CA THR A 250 7.85 2.67 -13.64
C THR A 250 9.31 3.03 -13.31
N GLU A 251 9.67 3.09 -12.02
CA GLU A 251 11.06 3.34 -11.61
C GLU A 251 11.95 2.13 -11.87
N SER A 252 11.42 0.91 -11.79
CA SER A 252 12.20 -0.31 -12.03
C SER A 252 12.66 -0.45 -13.48
N PHE A 253 11.79 -0.13 -14.44
CA PHE A 253 12.02 -0.34 -15.88
C PHE A 253 12.38 0.95 -16.64
N GLY A 254 12.23 2.12 -16.04
CA GLY A 254 12.54 3.40 -16.68
C GLY A 254 11.55 3.81 -17.77
N ILE A 255 10.38 3.19 -17.82
CA ILE A 255 9.30 3.46 -18.78
C ILE A 255 8.00 3.77 -18.04
N ALA A 256 7.15 4.61 -18.63
CA ALA A 256 5.87 4.98 -18.03
C ALA A 256 4.88 3.80 -18.09
N LEU A 257 4.60 3.18 -16.95
CA LEU A 257 3.67 2.05 -16.84
C LEU A 257 2.38 2.46 -16.14
N ASP A 258 1.23 1.95 -16.57
CA ASP A 258 -0.05 2.08 -15.87
C ASP A 258 -0.61 0.71 -15.56
N ALA A 259 -1.45 0.64 -14.52
CA ALA A 259 -2.11 -0.61 -14.11
C ALA A 259 -3.61 -0.42 -13.95
N LYS A 260 -4.36 -1.48 -14.26
CA LYS A 260 -5.82 -1.54 -14.08
C LYS A 260 -6.21 -2.86 -13.42
N GLU A 261 -7.06 -2.77 -12.42
CA GLU A 261 -7.72 -3.93 -11.81
C GLU A 261 -8.86 -4.39 -12.73
N ILE A 262 -8.83 -5.66 -13.15
CA ILE A 262 -9.81 -6.27 -14.07
C ILE A 262 -10.75 -7.26 -13.37
N ARG A 263 -10.34 -7.79 -12.21
CA ARG A 263 -11.16 -8.60 -11.29
C ARG A 263 -10.96 -8.10 -9.87
N CYS A 264 -11.98 -8.16 -9.03
CA CYS A 264 -11.91 -7.65 -7.66
C CYS A 264 -12.72 -8.50 -6.69
N ARG A 265 -12.15 -8.81 -5.53
CA ARG A 265 -12.86 -9.54 -4.47
C ARG A 265 -14.14 -8.83 -4.02
N VAL A 266 -14.18 -7.52 -4.09
CA VAL A 266 -15.37 -6.72 -3.76
C VAL A 266 -16.53 -6.97 -4.74
N LYS A 267 -16.21 -7.29 -6.01
CA LYS A 267 -17.18 -7.70 -7.04
C LYS A 267 -17.66 -9.14 -6.87
N GLY A 268 -17.10 -9.89 -5.92
CA GLY A 268 -17.33 -11.33 -5.75
C GLY A 268 -16.34 -12.22 -6.50
N ASP A 269 -15.31 -11.66 -7.14
CA ASP A 269 -14.23 -12.46 -7.75
C ASP A 269 -13.39 -13.16 -6.66
N LYS A 270 -12.75 -14.30 -6.98
CA LYS A 270 -11.91 -15.05 -6.02
C LYS A 270 -10.70 -14.24 -5.53
N THR A 271 -10.13 -13.41 -6.39
CA THR A 271 -8.94 -12.61 -6.13
C THR A 271 -9.04 -11.29 -6.88
N CYS A 272 -8.33 -10.27 -6.41
CA CYS A 272 -8.12 -9.05 -7.17
C CYS A 272 -7.07 -9.32 -8.25
N ARG A 273 -7.35 -9.01 -9.52
CA ARG A 273 -6.44 -9.25 -10.65
C ARG A 273 -6.13 -7.95 -11.36
N PHE A 274 -4.87 -7.77 -11.72
CA PHE A 274 -4.35 -6.57 -12.33
C PHE A 274 -3.63 -6.88 -13.64
N VAL A 275 -3.72 -5.94 -14.57
CA VAL A 275 -2.91 -5.89 -15.78
C VAL A 275 -2.14 -4.57 -15.76
N MET A 276 -0.84 -4.64 -16.01
CA MET A 276 0.03 -3.48 -16.10
C MET A 276 0.78 -3.50 -17.43
N ALA A 277 0.81 -2.34 -18.08
CA ALA A 277 1.43 -2.14 -19.39
C ALA A 277 1.71 -0.64 -19.60
N PRO A 278 2.48 -0.26 -20.63
CA PRO A 278 2.52 1.12 -21.09
C PRO A 278 1.12 1.63 -21.40
N LYS A 279 0.85 2.89 -21.08
CA LYS A 279 -0.49 3.49 -21.15
C LYS A 279 -1.16 3.29 -22.50
N GLU A 280 -0.38 3.43 -23.58
CA GLU A 280 -0.82 3.33 -24.97
C GLU A 280 -1.24 1.91 -25.35
N LYS A 281 -0.76 0.88 -24.63
CA LYS A 281 -1.07 -0.53 -24.88
C LYS A 281 -1.94 -1.18 -23.81
N LEU A 282 -2.27 -0.46 -22.74
CA LEU A 282 -2.95 -1.05 -21.58
C LEU A 282 -4.31 -1.65 -21.95
N ASP A 283 -5.14 -0.94 -22.72
CA ASP A 283 -6.46 -1.44 -23.13
C ASP A 283 -6.34 -2.66 -24.06
N GLU A 284 -5.35 -2.69 -24.96
CA GLU A 284 -5.04 -3.86 -25.79
C GLU A 284 -4.66 -5.07 -24.92
N LYS A 285 -3.74 -4.89 -23.97
CA LYS A 285 -3.30 -5.98 -23.09
C LYS A 285 -4.41 -6.50 -22.18
N ILE A 286 -5.33 -5.63 -21.76
CA ILE A 286 -6.52 -6.03 -21.01
C ILE A 286 -7.48 -6.84 -21.90
N ALA A 287 -7.74 -6.40 -23.13
CA ALA A 287 -8.56 -7.16 -24.06
C ALA A 287 -7.97 -8.56 -24.32
N ASP A 288 -6.65 -8.66 -24.47
CA ASP A 288 -5.97 -9.94 -24.64
C ASP A 288 -6.01 -10.82 -23.37
N ALA A 289 -5.96 -10.22 -22.18
CA ALA A 289 -6.17 -10.94 -20.94
C ALA A 289 -7.57 -11.59 -20.89
N TYR A 290 -8.61 -10.84 -21.25
CA TYR A 290 -9.98 -11.39 -21.31
C TYR A 290 -10.12 -12.53 -22.33
N LYS A 291 -9.50 -12.42 -23.51
CA LYS A 291 -9.50 -13.52 -24.51
C LYS A 291 -8.85 -14.81 -23.99
N LYS A 292 -7.87 -14.69 -23.09
CA LYS A 292 -7.18 -15.83 -22.45
C LYS A 292 -7.96 -16.43 -21.27
N GLY A 293 -9.19 -15.99 -21.02
CA GLY A 293 -10.05 -16.48 -19.95
C GLY A 293 -9.79 -15.83 -18.59
N PHE A 294 -9.06 -14.71 -18.58
CA PHE A 294 -8.82 -13.90 -17.38
C PHE A 294 -9.86 -12.81 -17.16
#